data_AF-A0A3D4EZT5-F1
#
_entry.id   AF-A0A3D4EZT5-F1
#
_cell.length_a   1.000
_cell.length_b   1.000
_cell.length_c   1.000
_cell.angle_alpha   90.00
_cell.angle_beta   90.00
_cell.angle_gamma   90.00
#
_symmetry.space_group_name_H-M   'P 1'
#
loop_
_entity.id
_entity.type
_entity.pdbx_description
1 polymer ?
#
loop_
_entity_poly.entity_id
_entity_poly.type
_entity_poly.pdbx_seq_one_letter_code
_entity_poly.pdbx_strand_id
1 'polypeptide(L)' 'WQLFDLEKDPMEETNLANKHPKVVSQIATKYEAWKRTLAPLAKIPQIVSTKPIIPKGHGWARPNNQSQKAAK' A
#
# COMPACT_ATOMS: atom_id res chain seq x y z
N TRP A 1 7.48 -15.44 9.96
CA TRP A 1 6.09 -15.50 10.43
C TRP A 1 6.01 -14.89 11.80
N GLN A 2 5.02 -14.02 12.02
CA GLN A 2 4.67 -13.47 13.33
C GLN A 2 3.25 -13.91 13.66
N LEU A 3 2.90 -13.93 14.94
CA LEU A 3 1.57 -14.29 15.40
C LEU A 3 1.11 -13.27 16.45
N PHE A 4 -0.06 -12.70 16.25
CA PHE A 4 -0.65 -11.69 17.13
C PHE A 4 -2.06 -12.11 17.52
N ASP A 5 -2.48 -11.69 18.71
CA ASP A 5 -3.86 -11.83 19.17
C ASP A 5 -4.57 -10.50 18.94
N LEU A 6 -5.26 -10.33 17.81
CA LEU A 6 -5.84 -9.05 17.39
C LEU A 6 -6.94 -8.53 18.33
N GLU A 7 -7.54 -9.39 19.16
CA GLU A 7 -8.52 -8.95 20.16
C GLU A 7 -7.84 -8.21 21.31
N LYS A 8 -6.66 -8.66 21.72
CA LYS A 8 -5.89 -8.08 22.84
C LYS A 8 -4.80 -7.11 22.39
N ASP A 9 -4.31 -7.27 21.18
CA ASP A 9 -3.19 -6.56 20.57
C ASP A 9 -3.56 -6.13 19.13
N PRO A 10 -4.49 -5.18 18.97
CA PRO A 10 -4.92 -4.69 17.66
C PRO A 10 -3.84 -3.90 16.93
N MET A 11 -2.77 -3.48 17.63
CA MET A 11 -1.64 -2.73 17.07
C MET A 11 -0.46 -3.63 16.68
N GLU A 12 -0.58 -4.95 16.88
CA GLU A 12 0.43 -5.95 16.51
C GLU A 12 1.81 -5.71 17.15
N GLU A 13 1.85 -5.26 18.41
CA GLU A 13 3.09 -4.93 19.11
C GLU A 13 3.78 -6.16 19.73
N THR A 14 3.00 -7.18 20.12
CA THR A 14 3.48 -8.34 20.87
C THR A 14 3.45 -9.61 20.03
N ASN A 15 4.61 -9.97 19.48
CA ASN A 15 4.73 -11.21 18.71
C ASN A 15 4.74 -12.47 19.61
N LEU A 16 3.75 -13.35 19.40
CA LEU A 16 3.56 -14.61 20.13
C LEU A 16 4.07 -15.85 19.37
N ALA A 17 4.71 -15.68 18.20
CA ALA A 17 5.09 -16.80 17.33
C ALA A 17 5.93 -17.89 18.03
N ASN A 18 6.90 -17.49 18.86
CA ASN A 18 7.77 -18.42 19.58
C ASN A 18 7.01 -19.25 20.64
N LYS A 19 5.90 -18.73 21.17
CA LYS A 19 5.04 -19.43 22.13
C LYS A 19 4.09 -20.42 21.46
N HIS A 20 3.76 -20.21 20.17
CA HIS A 20 2.81 -21.04 19.43
C HIS A 20 3.36 -21.50 18.05
N PRO A 21 4.50 -22.23 18.02
CA PRO A 21 5.15 -22.61 16.76
C PRO A 21 4.28 -23.51 15.87
N LYS A 22 3.42 -24.36 16.48
CA LYS A 22 2.50 -25.23 15.75
C LYS A 22 1.46 -24.45 14.95
N VAL A 23 0.90 -23.38 15.55
CA VAL A 23 -0.11 -22.53 14.89
C VAL A 23 0.52 -21.78 13.73
N VAL A 24 1.72 -21.23 13.96
CA VAL A 24 2.51 -20.57 12.92
C VAL A 24 2.76 -21.50 11.74
N SER A 25 3.17 -22.74 12.00
CA SER A 25 3.39 -23.74 10.94
C SER A 25 2.10 -24.04 10.16
N GLN A 26 0.96 -24.21 10.83
CA GLN A 26 -0.31 -24.48 10.17
C GLN A 26 -0.76 -23.33 9.25
N ILE A 27 -0.64 -22.08 9.73
CA ILE A 27 -0.97 -20.90 8.93
C ILE A 27 -0.02 -20.77 7.74
N ALA A 28 1.28 -20.99 7.96
CA ALA A 28 2.28 -20.95 6.90
C ALA A 28 1.99 -21.97 5.79
N THR A 29 1.66 -23.21 6.14
CA THR A 29 1.32 -24.24 5.16
C THR A 29 0.08 -23.87 4.35
N LYS A 30 -0.96 -23.33 4.99
CA LYS A 30 -2.17 -22.87 4.29
C LYS A 30 -1.87 -21.71 3.33
N TYR A 31 -1.05 -20.76 3.77
CA TYR A 31 -0.61 -19.65 2.92
C TYR A 31 0.16 -20.14 1.69
N GLU A 32 1.13 -21.04 1.86
CA GLU A 32 1.89 -21.59 0.72
C GLU A 32 0.99 -22.36 -0.26
N ALA A 33 -0.02 -23.07 0.24
CA ALA A 33 -1.01 -23.71 -0.61
C ALA A 33 -1.82 -22.68 -1.41
N TRP A 34 -2.33 -21.63 -0.76
CA TRP A 34 -3.07 -20.55 -1.42
C TRP A 34 -2.21 -19.75 -2.42
N LYS A 35 -0.95 -19.47 -2.08
CA LYS A 35 -0.03 -18.74 -2.96
C LYS A 35 0.16 -19.43 -4.31
N ARG A 36 0.11 -20.76 -4.35
CA ARG A 36 0.18 -21.56 -5.58
C ARG A 36 -1.07 -21.46 -6.45
N THR A 37 -2.20 -21.01 -5.91
CA THR A 37 -3.44 -20.81 -6.67
C THR A 37 -3.51 -19.42 -7.29
N LEU A 38 -2.53 -18.54 -7.06
CA LEU A 38 -2.54 -17.19 -7.64
C LEU A 38 -2.33 -17.26 -9.16
N ALA A 39 -3.15 -16.49 -9.88
CA ALA A 39 -2.95 -16.26 -11.31
C ALA A 39 -1.62 -15.54 -11.55
N PRO A 40 -0.95 -15.78 -12.69
CA PRO A 40 0.25 -15.03 -13.05
C PRO A 40 -0.06 -13.54 -13.16
N LEU A 41 0.94 -12.72 -12.80
CA LEU A 41 0.83 -11.27 -12.92
C LEU A 41 0.56 -10.88 -14.38
N ALA A 42 -0.56 -10.21 -14.62
CA ALA A 42 -0.82 -9.61 -15.91
C ALA A 42 0.20 -8.50 -16.18
N LYS A 43 0.61 -8.34 -17.44
CA LYS A 43 1.45 -7.20 -17.84
C LYS A 43 0.66 -5.91 -17.66
N ILE A 44 1.16 -5.01 -16.83
CA ILE A 44 0.61 -3.65 -16.74
C ILE A 44 0.93 -2.96 -18.07
N PRO A 45 -0.07 -2.51 -18.84
CA PRO A 45 0.20 -1.79 -20.08
C PRO A 45 0.89 -0.47 -19.75
N GLN A 46 2.02 -0.20 -20.39
CA GLN A 46 2.64 1.12 -20.32
C GLN A 46 1.81 2.08 -21.18
N ILE A 47 0.92 2.84 -20.54
CA ILE A 47 0.14 3.87 -21.22
C ILE A 47 1.06 5.09 -21.39
N VAL A 48 1.77 5.14 -22.52
CA VAL A 48 2.47 6.35 -22.96
C VAL A 48 1.46 7.32 -23.58
N SER A 49 0.78 8.09 -22.72
CA SER A 49 -0.05 9.21 -23.20
C SER A 49 0.82 10.43 -23.46
N THR A 50 0.79 10.96 -24.68
CA THR A 50 1.37 12.28 -25.01
C THR A 50 0.51 13.44 -24.50
N LYS A 51 -0.71 13.16 -24.02
CA LYS A 51 -1.63 14.13 -23.44
C LYS A 51 -1.53 14.10 -21.91
N PRO A 52 -1.59 15.25 -21.23
CA PRO A 52 -1.62 15.27 -19.78
C PRO A 52 -2.82 14.45 -19.29
N ILE A 53 -2.55 13.44 -18.47
CA ILE A 53 -3.56 12.55 -17.86
C ILE A 53 -4.52 13.36 -16.96
N ILE A 54 -4.03 14.49 -16.44
CA ILE A 54 -4.79 15.47 -15.69
C ILE A 54 -5.23 16.56 -16.67
N PRO A 55 -6.50 16.58 -17.13
CA PRO A 55 -7.02 17.72 -17.89
C PRO A 55 -6.91 18.99 -17.04
N LYS A 56 -6.86 20.17 -17.69
CA LYS A 56 -6.86 21.48 -17.02
C LYS A 56 -8.19 21.68 -16.28
N GLY A 57 -8.32 21.06 -15.10
CA GLY A 57 -9.47 21.19 -14.22
C GLY A 57 -9.45 22.52 -13.46
N HIS A 58 -10.62 22.97 -13.01
CA HIS A 58 -10.78 24.14 -12.14
C HIS A 58 -10.65 23.71 -10.66
N GLY A 59 -9.57 23.00 -10.31
CA GLY A 59 -9.29 22.58 -8.92
C GLY A 59 -8.66 23.69 -8.07
N TRP A 60 -8.47 23.43 -6.77
CA TRP A 60 -7.90 24.33 -5.76
C TRP A 60 -6.65 25.08 -6.27
N ALA A 61 -6.87 26.28 -6.81
CA ALA A 61 -5.82 27.12 -7.34
C ALA A 61 -4.85 27.50 -6.21
N ARG A 62 -3.57 27.19 -6.38
CA ARG A 62 -2.50 27.85 -5.62
C ARG A 62 -2.32 29.24 -6.24
N PRO A 63 -2.35 30.33 -5.46
CA PRO A 63 -2.08 31.65 -6.02
C PRO A 63 -0.66 31.67 -6.58
N ASN A 64 -0.51 32.13 -7.82
CA ASN A 64 0.80 32.42 -8.38
C ASN A 64 1.41 33.57 -7.57
N ASN A 65 2.58 33.36 -6.98
CA ASN A 65 3.40 34.40 -6.37
C ASN A 65 3.96 35.35 -7.44
N GLN A 66 3.10 36.15 -8.08
CA GLN A 66 3.49 37.32 -8.88
C GLN A 66 3.35 38.64 -8.11
N SER A 67 3.28 38.58 -6.78
CA SER A 67 3.22 39.77 -5.92
C SER A 67 4.58 40.07 -5.28
N GLN A 68 5.65 40.16 -6.07
CA GLN A 68 6.91 40.78 -5.62
C GLN A 68 7.60 41.54 -6.76
N LYS A 69 6.92 42.52 -7.36
CA LYS A 69 7.57 43.68 -7.98
C LYS A 69 6.62 44.88 -8.00
N ALA A 70 6.68 45.67 -6.94
CA ALA A 70 6.57 47.14 -6.96
C ALA A 70 6.45 47.65 -5.51
N ALA A 71 7.53 47.54 -4.75
CA ALA A 71 7.75 48.45 -3.63
C ALA A 71 8.61 49.59 -4.17
N LYS A 72 8.00 50.74 -4.41
CA LYS A 72 8.68 52.02 -4.44
C LYS A 72 7.73 53.10 -3.97
#